data_AF-A0A747Y1Z3-F1
#
_entry.id   AF-A0A747Y1Z3-F1
#
_cell.length_a   1.000
_cell.length_b   1.000
_cell.length_c   1.000
_cell.angle_alpha   90.00
_cell.angle_beta   90.00
_cell.angle_gamma   90.00
#
_symmetry.space_group_name_H-M   'P 1'
#
loop_
_entity.id
_entity.type
_entity.pdbx_description
1 polymer ?
#
loop_
_entity_poly.entity_id
_entity_poly.type
_entity_poly.pdbx_seq_one_letter_code
_entity_poly.pdbx_strand_id
1 'polypeptide(L)'
;MGRPKKPIEVPGQEPETGAELITGTTGEATAPGPQRAEPEIIQQRVASLLDDAALAERNTLLGTINEQGAAIIARFEEYAFTDIVGHPLTNNIEFLQLVKRATTAEPAAPLGYVTNDEGKRQPVTGKPVLTEHGWHVPG
;
A
#
# COMPACT_ATOMS: atom_id res chain seq x y z
N MET A 1 -38.76 48.55 -24.29
CA MET A 1 -38.69 47.43 -23.31
C MET A 1 -37.46 46.58 -23.62
N GLY A 2 -36.28 46.98 -23.12
CA GLY A 2 -35.02 46.25 -23.33
C GLY A 2 -34.85 45.16 -22.28
N ARG A 3 -34.66 43.90 -22.69
CA ARG A 3 -34.35 42.79 -21.78
C ARG A 3 -32.93 42.96 -21.20
N PRO A 4 -32.71 42.81 -19.88
CA PRO A 4 -31.37 42.77 -19.32
C PRO A 4 -30.64 41.51 -19.81
N LYS A 5 -29.41 41.68 -20.32
CA LYS A 5 -28.53 40.57 -20.70
C LYS A 5 -27.93 39.97 -19.43
N LYS A 6 -28.02 38.65 -19.26
CA LYS A 6 -27.29 37.94 -18.21
C LYS A 6 -25.79 37.95 -18.54
N PRO A 7 -24.90 38.10 -17.54
CA PRO A 7 -23.46 37.97 -17.75
C PRO A 7 -23.12 36.54 -18.18
N ILE A 8 -22.17 36.43 -19.12
CA ILE A 8 -21.64 35.16 -19.59
C ILE A 8 -20.42 34.86 -18.72
N GLU A 9 -20.50 33.80 -17.93
CA GLU A 9 -19.36 33.27 -17.18
C GLU A 9 -18.48 32.46 -18.15
N VAL A 10 -17.20 32.83 -18.22
CA VAL A 10 -16.19 32.10 -18.99
C VAL A 10 -15.46 31.16 -18.01
N PRO A 11 -15.43 29.84 -18.25
CA PRO A 11 -14.78 28.91 -17.33
C PRO A 11 -13.29 29.25 -17.14
N GLY A 12 -12.86 29.49 -15.89
CA GLY A 12 -11.48 29.76 -15.52
C GLY A 12 -11.13 31.21 -15.12
N GLN A 13 -12.11 32.10 -14.97
CA GLN A 13 -11.91 33.45 -14.43
C GLN A 13 -12.62 33.62 -13.08
N GLU A 14 -11.87 33.63 -11.99
CA GLU A 14 -12.36 34.11 -10.69
C GLU A 14 -12.38 35.66 -10.68
N PRO A 15 -13.38 36.32 -10.07
CA PRO A 15 -13.42 37.77 -10.01
C PRO A 15 -12.41 38.29 -8.97
N GLU A 16 -11.44 39.07 -9.43
CA GLU A 16 -10.59 39.87 -8.54
C GLU A 16 -11.43 40.94 -7.83
N THR A 17 -11.62 40.78 -6.51
CA THR A 17 -12.11 41.84 -5.64
C THR A 17 -11.05 42.10 -4.57
N GLY A 18 -10.13 43.01 -4.87
CA GLY A 18 -9.26 43.61 -3.86
C GLY A 18 -9.97 44.75 -3.14
N ALA A 19 -9.91 44.75 -1.80
CA ALA A 19 -9.67 45.91 -0.95
C ALA A 19 -9.57 45.49 0.53
N GLU A 20 -8.33 45.32 0.96
CA GLU A 20 -7.73 45.74 2.23
C GLU A 20 -8.63 45.96 3.47
N LEU A 21 -8.35 45.20 4.54
CA LEU A 21 -8.22 45.75 5.88
C LEU A 21 -7.02 45.12 6.60
N ILE A 22 -5.95 45.89 6.61
CA ILE A 22 -4.71 45.78 7.38
C ILE A 22 -5.02 46.01 8.86
N THR A 23 -4.70 45.07 9.74
CA THR A 23 -4.18 45.36 11.10
C THR A 23 -3.35 44.15 11.55
N GLY A 24 -2.05 44.37 11.73
CA GLY A 24 -1.06 43.31 11.88
C GLY A 24 -0.95 42.71 13.27
N THR A 25 -0.30 41.55 13.33
CA THR A 25 0.64 41.21 14.41
C THR A 25 1.71 40.27 13.85
N THR A 26 2.95 40.75 13.96
CA THR A 26 4.27 40.17 13.78
C THR A 26 4.42 38.66 14.06
N GLY A 27 5.21 37.97 13.23
CA GLY A 27 6.06 36.86 13.72
C GLY A 27 6.23 35.66 12.79
N GLU A 28 7.36 35.62 12.09
CA GLU A 28 8.08 34.43 11.58
C GLU A 28 7.43 33.51 10.54
N ALA A 29 7.82 33.77 9.29
CA ALA A 29 7.96 32.75 8.27
C ALA A 29 8.93 31.65 8.74
N THR A 30 8.50 30.39 8.69
CA THR A 30 9.41 29.28 8.47
C THR A 30 8.73 28.32 7.50
N ALA A 31 9.24 28.30 6.27
CA ALA A 31 8.86 27.33 5.26
C ALA A 31 9.06 25.90 5.79
N PRO A 32 8.14 24.95 5.55
CA PRO A 32 8.50 23.55 5.69
C PRO A 32 9.37 23.21 4.48
N GLY A 33 10.69 23.33 4.64
CA GLY A 33 11.61 22.65 3.74
C GLY A 33 11.32 21.15 3.73
N PRO A 34 11.66 20.42 2.66
CA PRO A 34 11.51 18.97 2.62
C PRO A 34 12.50 18.39 3.63
N GLN A 35 12.04 18.24 4.88
CA GLN A 35 12.76 17.54 5.92
C GLN A 35 12.81 16.09 5.47
N ARG A 36 13.96 15.73 4.92
CA ARG A 36 14.42 14.36 4.71
C ARG A 36 13.95 13.54 5.91
N ALA A 37 12.93 12.72 5.72
CA ALA A 37 12.36 11.90 6.77
C ALA A 37 13.45 10.93 7.24
N GLU A 38 14.12 11.29 8.33
CA GLU A 38 15.12 10.44 8.93
C GLU A 38 14.39 9.22 9.53
N PRO A 39 14.88 7.99 9.27
CA PRO A 39 14.23 6.76 9.72
C PRO A 39 14.02 6.73 11.24
N GLU A 40 14.80 7.50 11.99
CA GLU A 40 14.75 7.62 13.46
C GLU A 40 13.46 8.31 13.96
N ILE A 41 12.94 9.30 13.23
CA ILE A 41 11.70 10.00 13.59
C ILE A 41 10.46 9.13 13.34
N ILE A 42 10.54 8.24 12.34
CA ILE A 42 9.49 7.25 12.08
C ILE A 42 9.48 6.22 13.22
N GLN A 43 10.65 5.75 13.69
CA GLN A 43 10.71 4.82 14.82
C GLN A 43 10.19 5.41 16.14
N GLN A 44 10.48 6.68 16.41
CA GLN A 44 10.02 7.36 17.63
C GLN A 44 8.48 7.52 17.70
N ARG A 45 7.82 7.75 16.56
CA ARG A 45 6.35 7.85 16.49
C ARG A 45 5.66 6.49 16.56
N VAL A 46 6.30 5.43 16.09
CA VAL A 46 5.79 4.05 16.21
C VAL A 46 5.89 3.56 17.67
N ALA A 47 6.90 4.03 18.42
CA ALA A 47 7.08 3.66 19.82
C ALA A 47 5.99 4.17 20.77
N SER A 48 5.25 5.22 20.39
CA SER A 48 4.26 5.84 21.29
C SER A 48 2.88 5.17 21.29
N LEU A 49 2.63 4.17 20.43
CA LEU A 49 1.32 3.54 20.24
C LEU A 49 1.30 2.01 20.46
N LEU A 50 2.47 1.40 20.60
CA LEU A 50 2.64 -0.04 20.74
C LEU A 50 3.41 -0.31 22.03
N ASP A 51 2.99 -1.29 22.81
CA ASP A 51 3.82 -1.78 23.91
C ASP A 51 5.13 -2.38 23.35
N ASP A 52 6.18 -2.47 24.18
CA ASP A 52 7.50 -2.96 23.75
C ASP A 52 7.43 -4.35 23.07
N ALA A 53 6.44 -5.15 23.46
CA ALA A 53 6.16 -6.46 22.85
C ALA A 53 5.63 -6.33 21.41
N ALA A 54 4.64 -5.47 21.17
CA ALA A 54 4.08 -5.24 19.84
C ALA A 54 5.07 -4.55 18.91
N LEU A 55 5.96 -3.69 19.43
CA LEU A 55 7.09 -3.14 18.67
C LEU A 55 8.07 -4.23 18.22
N ALA A 56 8.43 -5.16 19.12
CA ALA A 56 9.30 -6.28 18.80
C ALA A 56 8.67 -7.22 17.76
N GLU A 57 7.37 -7.48 17.85
CA GLU A 57 6.63 -8.26 16.86
C GLU A 57 6.62 -7.56 15.50
N ARG A 58 6.33 -6.25 15.46
CA ARG A 58 6.37 -5.44 14.23
C ARG A 58 7.72 -5.53 13.53
N ASN A 59 8.79 -5.31 14.27
CA ASN A 59 10.15 -5.31 13.73
C ASN A 59 10.56 -6.69 13.23
N THR A 60 10.18 -7.74 13.97
CA THR A 60 10.38 -9.13 13.54
C THR A 60 9.64 -9.41 12.24
N LEU A 61 8.37 -8.97 12.14
CA LEU A 61 7.56 -9.17 10.94
C LEU A 61 8.14 -8.44 9.73
N LEU A 62 8.50 -7.15 9.88
CA LEU A 62 9.13 -6.35 8.83
C LEU A 62 10.39 -7.01 8.27
N GLY A 63 11.21 -7.64 9.12
CA GLY A 63 12.41 -8.37 8.70
C GLY A 63 12.14 -9.63 7.85
N THR A 64 10.88 -10.07 7.77
CA THR A 64 10.48 -11.26 6.99
C THR A 64 9.68 -10.93 5.73
N ILE A 65 9.41 -9.66 5.47
CA ILE A 65 8.67 -9.21 4.29
C ILE A 65 9.62 -9.16 3.09
N ASN A 66 9.17 -9.68 1.95
CA ASN A 66 9.95 -9.67 0.72
C ASN A 66 9.98 -8.29 0.04
N GLU A 67 10.78 -8.15 -1.01
CA GLU A 67 10.95 -6.88 -1.73
C GLU A 67 9.64 -6.29 -2.25
N GLN A 68 8.73 -7.14 -2.76
CA GLN A 68 7.42 -6.69 -3.24
C GLN A 68 6.56 -6.15 -2.09
N GLY A 69 6.53 -6.83 -0.94
CA GLY A 69 5.80 -6.37 0.23
C GLY A 69 6.40 -5.07 0.80
N ALA A 70 7.73 -4.95 0.81
CA ALA A 70 8.41 -3.73 1.22
C ALA A 70 8.07 -2.54 0.30
N ALA A 71 7.99 -2.77 -1.01
CA ALA A 71 7.57 -1.74 -1.97
C ALA A 71 6.12 -1.27 -1.73
N ILE A 72 5.21 -2.18 -1.40
CA ILE A 72 3.83 -1.83 -1.04
C ILE A 72 3.80 -0.99 0.23
N ILE A 73 4.51 -1.40 1.29
CA ILE A 73 4.60 -0.64 2.54
C ILE A 73 5.14 0.76 2.29
N ALA A 74 6.19 0.90 1.48
CA ALA A 74 6.75 2.20 1.12
C ALA A 74 5.75 3.11 0.40
N ARG A 75 4.91 2.57 -0.49
CA ARG A 75 3.82 3.35 -1.13
C ARG A 75 2.75 3.76 -0.13
N PHE A 76 2.45 2.91 0.85
CA PHE A 76 1.50 3.25 1.90
C PHE A 76 1.97 4.38 2.81
N GLU A 77 3.28 4.42 3.10
CA GLU A 77 3.92 5.56 3.79
C GLU A 77 3.92 6.83 2.92
N GLU A 78 4.31 6.70 1.64
CA GLU A 78 4.39 7.83 0.71
C GLU A 78 3.03 8.56 0.55
N TYR A 79 1.94 7.80 0.56
CA TYR A 79 0.59 8.34 0.45
C TYR A 79 -0.09 8.59 1.80
N ALA A 80 0.62 8.38 2.91
CA ALA A 80 0.14 8.59 4.26
C ALA A 80 -1.23 7.92 4.53
N PHE A 81 -1.40 6.66 4.10
CA PHE A 81 -2.63 5.94 4.38
C PHE A 81 -2.77 5.65 5.86
N THR A 82 -3.91 6.05 6.42
CA THR A 82 -4.25 5.90 7.83
C THR A 82 -5.55 5.13 8.03
N ASP A 83 -5.74 4.60 9.23
CA ASP A 83 -7.01 4.05 9.68
C ASP A 83 -8.03 5.16 10.01
N ILE A 84 -9.22 4.76 10.47
CA ILE A 84 -10.31 5.68 10.81
C ILE A 84 -9.98 6.64 11.96
N VAL A 85 -8.95 6.34 12.76
CA VAL A 85 -8.49 7.20 13.87
C VAL A 85 -7.19 7.95 13.55
N GLY A 86 -6.68 7.83 12.32
CA GLY A 86 -5.51 8.56 11.85
C GLY A 86 -4.17 7.88 12.10
N HIS A 87 -4.14 6.59 12.48
CA HIS A 87 -2.88 5.86 12.61
C HIS A 87 -2.41 5.33 11.25
N PRO A 88 -1.11 5.47 10.90
CA PRO A 88 -0.57 4.86 9.70
C PRO A 88 -0.87 3.37 9.65
N LEU A 89 -1.38 2.87 8.52
CA LEU A 89 -1.71 1.45 8.37
C LEU A 89 -0.47 0.55 8.54
N THR A 90 0.71 1.08 8.25
CA THR A 90 2.01 0.42 8.42
C THR A 90 2.38 0.15 9.88
N ASN A 91 1.69 0.78 10.85
CA ASN A 91 1.80 0.46 12.28
C ASN A 91 0.91 -0.72 12.70
N ASN A 92 -0.02 -1.15 11.86
CA ASN A 92 -0.95 -2.23 12.16
C ASN A 92 -0.34 -3.59 11.79
N ILE A 93 -0.21 -4.49 12.77
CA ILE A 93 0.36 -5.84 12.58
C ILE A 93 -0.45 -6.68 11.58
N GLU A 94 -1.78 -6.63 11.64
CA GLU A 94 -2.64 -7.39 10.72
C GLU A 94 -2.47 -6.92 9.28
N PHE A 95 -2.32 -5.60 9.07
CA PHE A 95 -2.01 -5.04 7.76
C PHE A 95 -0.67 -5.56 7.24
N LEU A 96 0.39 -5.53 8.06
CA LEU A 96 1.70 -6.07 7.67
C LEU A 96 1.66 -7.58 7.36
N GLN A 97 0.87 -8.34 8.12
CA GLN A 97 0.66 -9.78 7.85
C GLN A 97 -0.10 -9.99 6.54
N LEU A 98 -1.10 -9.18 6.25
CA LEU A 98 -1.85 -9.23 4.99
C LEU A 98 -0.92 -8.96 3.80
N VAL A 99 -0.11 -7.89 3.87
CA VAL A 99 0.88 -7.59 2.83
C VAL A 99 1.82 -8.77 2.63
N LYS A 100 2.37 -9.33 3.72
CA LYS A 100 3.24 -10.51 3.64
C LYS A 100 2.55 -11.68 2.95
N ARG A 101 1.32 -12.03 3.32
CA ARG A 101 0.57 -13.14 2.70
C ARG A 101 0.29 -12.87 1.23
N ALA A 102 -0.10 -11.64 0.89
CA ALA A 102 -0.43 -11.27 -0.47
C ALA A 102 0.78 -11.27 -1.42
N THR A 103 2.00 -11.05 -0.89
CA THR A 103 3.22 -11.02 -1.71
C THR A 103 4.09 -12.26 -1.58
N THR A 104 3.80 -13.16 -0.64
CA THR A 104 4.48 -14.45 -0.56
C THR A 104 3.83 -15.40 -1.55
N ALA A 105 4.61 -15.87 -2.52
CA ALA A 105 4.13 -16.89 -3.45
C ALA A 105 3.75 -18.14 -2.66
N GLU A 106 2.45 -18.45 -2.58
CA GLU A 106 2.03 -19.77 -2.15
C GLU A 106 2.54 -20.78 -3.18
N PRO A 107 3.06 -21.95 -2.72
CA PRO A 107 3.26 -23.06 -3.63
C PRO A 107 1.92 -23.31 -4.33
N ALA A 108 1.92 -23.32 -5.66
CA ALA A 108 0.72 -23.71 -6.40
C ALA A 108 0.24 -25.05 -5.84
N ALA A 109 -0.97 -25.04 -5.25
CA ALA A 109 -1.57 -26.28 -4.79
C ALA A 109 -1.59 -27.26 -5.97
N PRO A 110 -1.21 -28.54 -5.76
CA PRO A 110 -1.38 -29.55 -6.79
C PRO A 110 -2.80 -29.49 -7.33
N LEU A 111 -2.99 -29.53 -8.65
CA LEU A 111 -4.33 -29.49 -9.29
C LEU A 111 -5.17 -30.75 -8.98
N GLY A 112 -4.64 -31.66 -8.16
CA GLY A 112 -5.20 -32.94 -7.80
C GLY A 112 -4.07 -33.93 -7.51
N TYR A 113 -4.44 -35.20 -7.31
CA TYR A 113 -3.50 -36.32 -7.30
C TYR A 113 -3.98 -37.36 -8.31
N VAL A 114 -3.10 -37.81 -9.19
CA VAL A 114 -3.32 -38.97 -10.08
C VAL A 114 -2.59 -40.18 -9.51
N THR A 115 -3.05 -41.38 -9.86
CA THR A 115 -2.40 -42.63 -9.49
C THR A 115 -1.65 -43.16 -10.72
N ASN A 116 -0.35 -43.44 -10.61
CA ASN A 116 0.41 -44.04 -11.70
C ASN A 116 0.05 -45.54 -11.89
N ASP A 117 0.57 -46.17 -12.94
CA ASP A 117 0.33 -47.59 -13.25
C ASP A 117 0.80 -48.55 -12.12
N GLU A 118 1.71 -48.09 -11.26
CA GLU A 118 2.19 -48.82 -10.09
C GLU A 118 1.32 -48.60 -8.83
N GLY A 119 0.20 -47.86 -8.93
CA GLY A 119 -0.69 -47.58 -7.81
C GLY A 119 -0.25 -46.43 -6.88
N LYS A 120 0.79 -45.67 -7.23
CA LYS A 120 1.33 -44.56 -6.42
C LYS A 120 0.65 -43.23 -6.75
N ARG A 121 0.21 -42.51 -5.71
CA ARG A 121 -0.38 -41.16 -5.85
C ARG A 121 0.71 -40.13 -6.14
N GLN A 122 0.54 -39.36 -7.21
CA GLN A 122 1.43 -38.28 -7.64
C GLN A 122 0.64 -36.97 -7.79
N PRO A 123 1.19 -35.82 -7.40
CA PRO A 123 0.53 -34.53 -7.57
C PRO A 123 0.33 -34.22 -9.07
N VAL A 124 -0.88 -33.82 -9.46
CA VAL A 124 -1.19 -33.35 -10.81
C VAL A 124 -0.53 -31.99 -10.98
N THR A 125 0.57 -31.96 -11.71
CA THR A 125 1.27 -30.71 -12.03
C THR A 125 0.65 -29.99 -13.23
N GLY A 126 -0.39 -30.57 -13.87
CA GLY A 126 -1.08 -30.00 -15.02
C GLY A 126 -0.20 -29.72 -16.24
N LYS A 127 1.07 -30.16 -16.20
CA LYS A 127 2.03 -29.92 -17.26
C LYS A 127 1.90 -31.02 -18.31
N PRO A 128 1.78 -30.67 -19.60
CA PRO A 128 1.83 -31.65 -20.68
C PRO A 128 3.09 -32.50 -20.57
N VAL A 129 2.93 -33.82 -20.65
CA VAL A 129 4.04 -34.78 -20.66
C VAL A 129 4.21 -35.28 -22.09
N LEU A 130 5.44 -35.27 -22.60
CA LEU A 130 5.75 -35.86 -23.89
C LEU A 130 5.86 -37.38 -23.73
N THR A 131 4.95 -38.13 -24.36
CA THR A 131 4.94 -39.59 -24.40
C THR A 131 5.34 -40.09 -25.80
N GLU A 132 5.51 -41.40 -25.95
CA GLU A 132 5.71 -42.04 -27.25
C GLU A 132 4.55 -41.81 -28.24
N HIS A 133 3.37 -41.46 -27.75
CA HIS A 133 2.18 -41.13 -28.54
C HIS A 133 1.94 -39.62 -28.72
N GLY A 134 2.91 -38.78 -28.29
CA GLY A 134 2.83 -37.32 -28.37
C GLY A 134 2.53 -36.65 -27.04
N TRP A 135 2.07 -35.40 -27.11
CA TRP A 135 1.73 -34.61 -25.91
C TRP A 135 0.49 -35.17 -25.22
N HIS A 136 0.68 -35.67 -24.00
CA HIS A 136 -0.41 -36.11 -23.14
C HIS A 136 -0.65 -35.05 -22.05
N VAL A 137 -1.90 -34.59 -21.94
CA VAL A 137 -2.36 -33.75 -20.83
C VAL A 137 -3.15 -34.66 -19.89
N PRO A 138 -2.63 -35.00 -18.70
CA PRO A 138 -3.38 -35.77 -17.72
C PRO A 138 -4.58 -34.94 -17.24
N GLY A 139 -5.79 -35.47 -17.44
CA GLY A 139 -7.05 -34.87 -16.97
C GLY A 139 -7.38 -35.19 -15.53
#